data_AF-A0A558BKC1-F1
#
_entry.id   AF-A0A558BKC1-F1
#
_cell.length_a   1.000
_cell.length_b   1.000
_cell.length_c   1.000
_cell.angle_alpha   90.00
_cell.angle_beta   90.00
_cell.angle_gamma   90.00
#
_symmetry.space_group_name_H-M   'P 1'
#
loop_
_entity.id
_entity.type
_entity.pdbx_description
1 polymer ?
#
loop_
_entity_poly.entity_id
_entity_poly.type
_entity_poly.pdbx_seq_one_letter_code
_entity_poly.pdbx_strand_id
1 'polypeptide(L)'
;MELSLLDGERLLHQSPNQVVSLTTHRVRLHRASGSAAHIVSMMLEKVSSCEIRYLSHPWLVLVGALLAVSGVLALFQRVEPGIVALLLLLGGVLLIAYFASRYHVVSIASDGGTRLSFETKGMQREVVIGFIDNLEQAKNQRMLQLSQGGHSQAGQPNVLYAAR
;
A
#
# COMPACT_ATOMS: atom_id res chain seq x y z
N MET A 1 -5.14 6.53 -17.99
CA MET A 1 -3.71 6.49 -18.33
C MET A 1 -3.41 5.13 -18.92
N GLU A 2 -2.76 5.03 -20.08
CA GLU A 2 -2.54 3.73 -20.73
C GLU A 2 -1.43 2.94 -20.03
N LEU A 3 -1.78 1.70 -19.64
CA LEU A 3 -0.82 0.71 -19.18
C LEU A 3 -0.06 0.15 -20.39
N SER A 4 1.20 0.54 -20.54
CA SER A 4 2.11 -0.12 -21.48
C SER A 4 2.56 -1.46 -20.86
N LEU A 5 1.96 -2.54 -21.35
CA LEU A 5 2.30 -3.92 -21.00
C LEU A 5 3.47 -4.41 -21.87
N LEU A 6 4.35 -5.21 -21.29
CA LEU A 6 5.40 -5.95 -21.98
C LEU A 6 4.79 -7.12 -22.77
N ASP A 7 5.54 -7.68 -23.72
CA ASP A 7 5.10 -8.87 -24.46
C ASP A 7 4.83 -10.04 -23.52
N GLY A 8 3.62 -10.59 -23.59
CA GLY A 8 3.16 -11.66 -22.70
C GLY A 8 2.81 -11.20 -21.27
N GLU A 9 2.93 -9.92 -20.96
CA GLU A 9 2.49 -9.35 -19.68
C GLU A 9 0.97 -9.23 -19.64
N ARG A 10 0.35 -9.69 -18.55
CA ARG A 10 -1.09 -9.58 -18.32
C ARG A 10 -1.34 -8.82 -17.03
N LEU A 11 -2.31 -7.91 -17.07
CA LEU A 11 -2.79 -7.23 -15.87
C LEU A 11 -3.55 -8.23 -15.00
N LEU A 12 -3.15 -8.38 -13.73
CA LEU A 12 -3.81 -9.24 -12.76
C LEU A 12 -4.75 -8.44 -11.87
N HIS A 13 -4.26 -7.31 -11.37
CA HIS A 13 -5.02 -6.47 -10.47
C HIS A 13 -4.65 -5.00 -10.66
N GLN A 14 -5.63 -4.11 -10.52
CA GLN A 14 -5.42 -2.67 -10.51
C GLN A 14 -6.17 -2.07 -9.34
N SER A 15 -5.56 -1.14 -8.61
CA SER A 15 -6.25 -0.46 -7.53
C SER A 15 -7.33 0.50 -8.09
N PRO A 16 -8.43 0.74 -7.35
CA PRO A 16 -9.54 1.57 -7.84
C PRO A 16 -9.12 2.98 -8.29
N ASN A 17 -8.07 3.53 -7.68
CA ASN A 17 -7.54 4.86 -7.99
C ASN A 17 -6.40 4.83 -9.03
N GLN A 18 -6.16 3.68 -9.68
CA GLN A 18 -5.05 3.44 -10.63
C GLN A 18 -3.65 3.76 -10.09
N VAL A 19 -3.51 3.87 -8.77
CA VAL A 19 -2.24 4.18 -8.11
C VAL A 19 -1.28 2.99 -8.21
N VAL A 20 -1.79 1.77 -8.18
CA VAL A 20 -0.99 0.55 -8.24
C VAL A 20 -1.57 -0.42 -9.24
N SER A 21 -0.70 -0.99 -10.07
CA SER A 21 -1.01 -2.08 -10.99
C SER A 21 -0.10 -3.26 -10.72
N LEU A 22 -0.71 -4.43 -10.55
CA LEU A 22 -0.04 -5.71 -10.46
C LEU A 22 -0.25 -6.46 -11.78
N THR A 23 0.85 -6.87 -12.39
CA THR A 23 0.85 -7.70 -13.59
C THR A 23 1.49 -9.06 -13.29
N THR A 24 1.52 -9.93 -14.30
CA THR A 24 2.24 -11.22 -14.22
C THR A 24 3.76 -11.08 -14.09
N HIS A 25 4.32 -9.89 -14.37
CA HIS A 25 5.76 -9.66 -14.43
C HIS A 25 6.26 -8.69 -13.37
N ARG A 26 5.47 -7.66 -13.03
CA ARG A 26 5.89 -6.58 -12.14
C ARG A 26 4.74 -5.99 -11.36
N VAL A 27 5.10 -5.33 -10.26
CA VAL A 27 4.25 -4.36 -9.58
C VAL A 27 4.72 -2.95 -9.96
N ARG A 28 3.78 -2.09 -10.33
CA ARG A 28 4.06 -0.70 -10.72
C ARG A 28 3.20 0.25 -9.92
N LEU A 29 3.86 1.24 -9.32
CA LEU A 29 3.27 2.36 -8.62
C LEU A 29 3.31 3.59 -9.52
N HIS A 30 2.16 4.22 -9.66
CA HIS A 30 1.98 5.50 -10.29
C HIS A 30 1.44 6.48 -9.26
N ARG A 31 2.30 7.41 -8.81
CA ARG A 31 1.88 8.48 -7.91
C ARG A 31 2.09 9.82 -8.61
N ALA A 32 0.99 10.48 -8.94
CA ALA A 32 1.01 11.90 -9.29
C ALA A 32 0.83 12.71 -8.00
N SER A 33 1.84 13.46 -7.59
CA SER A 33 1.75 14.38 -6.45
C SER A 33 2.02 15.80 -6.97
N GLY A 34 0.95 16.55 -7.24
CA GLY A 34 1.07 17.91 -7.78
C GLY A 34 1.80 17.91 -9.12
N SER A 35 2.93 18.62 -9.21
CA SER A 35 3.74 18.77 -10.43
C SER A 35 4.73 17.64 -10.69
N ALA A 36 4.92 16.70 -9.74
CA ALA A 36 5.87 15.60 -9.87
C ALA A 36 5.15 14.26 -10.07
N ALA A 37 5.42 13.60 -11.19
CA ALA A 37 5.04 12.22 -11.42
C ALA A 37 6.15 11.30 -10.92
N HIS A 38 5.86 10.50 -9.89
CA HIS A 38 6.78 9.49 -9.37
C HIS A 38 6.28 8.11 -9.78
N ILE A 39 7.06 7.42 -10.60
CA ILE A 39 6.75 6.07 -11.08
C ILE A 39 7.81 5.12 -10.56
N VAL A 40 7.38 4.08 -9.83
CA VAL A 40 8.27 3.01 -9.36
C VAL A 40 7.78 1.71 -9.97
N SER A 41 8.68 0.95 -10.57
CA SER A 41 8.37 -0.36 -11.15
C SER A 41 9.32 -1.38 -10.56
N MET A 42 8.80 -2.51 -10.09
CA MET A 42 9.59 -3.59 -9.49
C MET A 42 9.14 -4.92 -10.08
N MET A 43 10.08 -5.70 -10.60
CA MET A 43 9.79 -7.05 -11.09
C MET A 43 9.47 -7.99 -9.93
N LEU A 44 8.56 -8.95 -10.15
CA LEU A 44 8.07 -9.81 -9.08
C LEU A 44 9.16 -10.70 -8.48
N GLU A 45 10.13 -11.15 -9.27
CA GLU A 45 11.27 -11.93 -8.80
C GLU A 45 12.20 -11.14 -7.87
N LYS A 46 12.13 -9.80 -7.90
CA LYS A 46 12.92 -8.92 -7.05
C LYS A 46 12.21 -8.50 -5.77
N VAL A 47 10.92 -8.79 -5.64
CA VAL A 47 10.15 -8.51 -4.43
C VAL A 47 10.68 -9.40 -3.31
N SER A 48 11.21 -8.81 -2.24
CA SER A 48 11.74 -9.55 -1.08
C SER A 48 10.73 -9.65 0.05
N SER A 49 9.97 -8.58 0.31
CA SER A 49 8.97 -8.54 1.38
C SER A 49 7.80 -7.61 1.07
N CYS A 50 6.67 -7.89 1.71
CA CYS A 50 5.48 -7.03 1.71
C CYS A 50 5.04 -6.77 3.16
N GLU A 51 4.74 -5.52 3.50
CA GLU A 51 4.32 -5.06 4.83
C GLU A 51 3.06 -4.20 4.70
N ILE A 52 2.07 -4.44 5.57
CA ILE A 52 0.97 -3.50 5.83
C ILE A 52 1.28 -2.78 7.14
N ARG A 53 1.41 -1.46 7.08
CA ARG A 53 1.57 -0.62 8.27
C ARG A 53 0.33 0.23 8.50
N TYR A 54 -0.16 0.21 9.73
CA TYR A 54 -1.28 1.03 10.19
C TYR A 54 -0.70 2.32 10.77
N LEU A 55 -0.96 3.46 10.13
CA LEU A 55 -0.58 4.75 10.68
C LEU A 55 -1.78 5.39 11.37
N SER A 56 -1.57 5.80 12.62
CA SER A 56 -2.55 6.55 13.40
C SER A 56 -1.83 7.59 14.25
N HIS A 57 -2.56 8.63 14.63
CA HIS A 57 -2.06 9.71 15.47
C HIS A 57 -2.71 9.62 16.86
N PRO A 58 -2.28 8.68 17.73
CA PRO A 58 -2.95 8.41 19.01
C PRO A 58 -2.98 9.62 19.94
N TRP A 59 -2.06 10.57 19.78
CA TRP A 59 -2.03 11.81 20.54
C TRP A 59 -3.30 12.66 20.37
N LEU A 60 -3.95 12.62 19.20
CA LEU A 60 -5.22 13.33 18.96
C LEU A 60 -6.34 12.80 19.86
N VAL A 61 -6.34 11.49 20.15
CA VAL A 61 -7.30 10.88 21.09
C VAL A 61 -7.04 11.37 22.50
N LEU A 62 -5.77 11.40 22.91
CA LEU A 62 -5.42 11.85 24.26
C LEU A 62 -5.84 13.30 24.49
N VAL A 63 -5.52 14.20 23.56
CA VAL A 63 -5.88 15.62 23.66
C VAL A 63 -7.40 15.80 23.55
N GLY A 64 -8.06 15.12 22.61
CA GLY A 64 -9.52 15.20 22.44
C GLY A 64 -10.29 14.69 23.66
N ALA A 65 -9.84 13.56 24.23
CA ALA A 65 -10.43 12.99 25.44
C ALA A 65 -10.21 13.90 26.66
N LEU A 66 -9.01 14.46 26.82
CA LEU A 66 -8.71 15.39 27.91
C LEU A 66 -9.65 16.62 27.86
N LEU A 67 -9.81 17.23 26.69
CA LEU A 67 -10.70 18.37 26.50
C LEU A 67 -12.17 18.02 26.75
N ALA A 68 -12.63 16.86 26.26
CA ALA A 68 -13.99 16.41 26.50
C ALA A 68 -14.26 16.18 28.00
N VAL A 69 -13.33 15.53 28.71
CA VAL A 69 -13.42 15.34 30.17
C VAL A 69 -13.38 16.67 30.91
N SER A 70 -12.50 17.60 30.54
CA SER A 70 -12.47 18.95 31.10
C SER A 70 -13.78 19.70 30.87
N GLY A 71 -14.39 19.57 29.69
CA GLY A 71 -15.71 20.14 29.40
C GLY A 71 -16.81 19.57 30.30
N VAL A 72 -16.82 18.25 30.50
CA VAL A 72 -17.76 17.59 31.41
C VAL A 72 -17.56 18.03 32.86
N LEU A 73 -16.32 18.13 33.34
CA LEU A 73 -16.02 18.62 34.69
C LEU A 73 -16.43 20.10 34.87
N ALA A 74 -16.19 20.94 33.86
CA ALA A 74 -16.61 22.33 33.86
C ALA A 74 -18.14 22.47 33.94
N LEU A 75 -18.89 21.54 33.33
CA LEU A 75 -20.36 21.48 33.45
C LEU A 75 -20.79 21.25 34.91
N PHE A 76 -20.15 20.33 35.64
CA PHE A 76 -20.46 20.07 37.05
C PHE A 76 -20.10 21.25 37.96
N GLN A 77 -19.07 22.00 37.61
CA GLN A 77 -18.62 23.19 38.35
C GLN A 77 -19.45 24.45 38.03
N ARG A 78 -20.47 24.35 37.16
CA ARG A 78 -21.30 25.48 36.69
C ARG A 78 -20.47 26.62 36.09
N VAL A 79 -19.40 26.27 35.38
CA VAL A 79 -18.62 27.23 34.58
C VAL A 79 -19.52 27.81 33.48
N GLU A 80 -19.20 29.03 33.02
CA GLU A 80 -19.85 29.69 31.90
C GLU A 80 -20.17 28.73 30.74
N PRO A 81 -21.43 28.68 30.27
CA PRO A 81 -21.87 27.68 29.29
C PRO A 81 -21.11 27.78 27.96
N GLY A 82 -20.62 28.97 27.59
CA GLY A 82 -19.79 29.15 26.41
C GLY A 82 -18.45 28.41 26.46
N ILE A 83 -17.82 28.37 27.64
CA ILE A 83 -16.55 27.65 27.84
C ILE A 83 -16.78 26.13 27.77
N VAL A 84 -17.86 25.66 28.39
CA VAL A 84 -18.25 24.24 28.36
C VAL A 84 -18.52 23.79 26.91
N ALA A 85 -19.32 24.56 26.17
CA ALA A 85 -19.64 24.26 24.77
C ALA A 85 -18.38 24.23 23.90
N LEU A 86 -17.45 25.18 24.09
CA LEU A 86 -16.20 25.23 23.35
C LEU A 86 -15.32 23.99 23.61
N LEU A 87 -15.15 23.59 24.87
CA LEU A 87 -14.33 22.43 25.24
C LEU A 87 -14.88 21.12 24.65
N LEU A 88 -16.20 20.93 24.74
CA LEU A 88 -16.88 19.76 24.18
C LEU A 88 -16.80 19.74 22.65
N LEU A 89 -17.01 20.88 22.00
CA LEU A 89 -16.90 20.98 20.54
C LEU A 89 -15.48 20.68 20.08
N LEU A 90 -14.47 21.30 20.71
CA LEU A 90 -13.07 21.08 20.34
C LEU A 90 -12.66 19.61 20.54
N GLY A 91 -13.03 19.02 21.68
CA GLY A 91 -12.79 17.60 21.97
C GLY A 91 -13.46 16.69 20.95
N GLY A 92 -14.72 16.95 20.60
CA GLY A 92 -15.46 16.21 19.57
C GLY A 92 -14.80 16.31 18.19
N VAL A 93 -14.42 17.52 17.77
CA VAL A 93 -13.74 17.75 16.48
C VAL A 93 -12.40 17.00 16.43
N LEU A 94 -11.60 17.02 17.50
CA LEU A 94 -10.33 16.29 17.58
C LEU A 94 -10.53 14.77 17.49
N LEU A 95 -11.56 14.22 18.14
CA LEU A 95 -11.89 12.80 18.04
C LEU A 95 -12.34 12.42 16.63
N ILE A 96 -13.19 13.23 15.99
CA ILE A 96 -13.60 13.03 14.60
C ILE A 96 -12.38 13.10 13.67
N ALA A 97 -11.52 14.10 13.86
CA ALA A 97 -10.27 14.25 13.10
C ALA A 97 -9.34 13.04 13.29
N TYR A 98 -9.28 12.45 14.48
CA TYR A 98 -8.52 11.23 14.73
C TYR A 98 -9.02 10.06 13.87
N PHE A 99 -10.33 9.79 13.86
CA PHE A 99 -10.88 8.71 13.04
C PHE A 99 -10.66 8.97 11.55
N ALA A 100 -10.75 10.23 11.11
CA ALA A 100 -10.44 10.62 9.73
C ALA A 100 -8.94 10.53 9.38
N SER A 101 -8.05 10.62 10.37
CA SER A 101 -6.59 10.56 10.19
C SER A 101 -6.04 9.14 10.06
N ARG A 102 -6.84 8.11 10.34
CA ARG A 102 -6.40 6.71 10.25
C ARG A 102 -6.36 6.27 8.79
N TYR A 103 -5.19 5.82 8.35
CA TYR A 103 -5.02 5.20 7.04
C TYR A 103 -3.98 4.08 7.11
N HIS A 104 -4.02 3.19 6.12
CA HIS A 104 -3.07 2.11 5.99
C HIS A 104 -2.09 2.42 4.86
N VAL A 105 -0.86 1.94 5.02
CA VAL A 105 0.19 2.05 4.01
C VAL A 105 0.68 0.64 3.72
N VAL A 106 0.59 0.25 2.45
CA VAL A 106 1.21 -0.99 1.96
C VAL A 106 2.58 -0.65 1.46
N SER A 107 3.55 -1.49 1.80
CA SER A 107 4.90 -1.32 1.32
C SER A 107 5.54 -2.62 0.87
N ILE A 108 6.13 -2.56 -0.32
CA ILE A 108 6.76 -3.68 -1.01
C ILE A 108 8.24 -3.33 -1.14
N ALA A 109 9.11 -4.16 -0.59
CA ALA A 109 10.56 -3.97 -0.68
C ALA A 109 11.16 -4.90 -1.73
N SER A 110 12.21 -4.42 -2.40
CA SER A 110 13.07 -5.24 -3.25
C SER A 110 14.30 -5.74 -2.50
N ASP A 111 14.94 -6.78 -3.03
CA ASP A 111 16.28 -7.21 -2.64
C ASP A 111 17.35 -6.10 -2.82
N GLY A 112 17.17 -5.20 -3.78
CA GLY A 112 18.07 -4.07 -4.08
C GLY A 112 17.84 -2.80 -3.25
N GLY A 113 17.07 -2.85 -2.15
CA GLY A 113 16.86 -1.72 -1.24
C GLY A 113 15.84 -0.67 -1.71
N THR A 114 15.28 -0.79 -2.91
CA THR A 114 14.18 0.08 -3.36
C THR A 114 12.87 -0.38 -2.70
N ARG A 115 12.11 0.58 -2.15
CA ARG A 115 10.84 0.34 -1.47
C ARG A 115 9.72 1.09 -2.19
N LEU A 116 8.67 0.38 -2.55
CA LEU A 116 7.45 0.91 -3.12
C LEU A 116 6.43 1.03 -1.99
N SER A 117 5.97 2.24 -1.68
CA SER A 117 4.95 2.47 -0.64
C SER A 117 3.78 3.26 -1.21
N PHE A 118 2.57 2.81 -0.89
CA PHE A 118 1.35 3.50 -1.28
C PHE A 118 0.33 3.51 -0.15
N GLU A 119 -0.36 4.64 -0.06
CA GLU A 119 -1.48 4.80 0.85
C GLU A 119 -2.70 4.08 0.28
N THR A 120 -3.38 3.33 1.13
CA THR A 120 -4.62 2.63 0.79
C THR A 120 -5.83 3.36 1.37
N LYS A 121 -5.76 4.69 1.43
CA LYS A 121 -6.84 5.55 1.95
C LYS A 121 -8.14 5.24 1.20
N GLY A 122 -9.17 4.81 1.95
CA GLY A 122 -10.47 4.41 1.40
C GLY A 122 -10.59 2.96 0.93
N MET A 123 -9.52 2.15 0.99
CA MET A 123 -9.62 0.71 0.74
C MET A 123 -10.02 -0.04 2.01
N GLN A 124 -10.96 -0.97 1.87
CA GLN A 124 -11.29 -1.91 2.95
C GLN A 124 -10.10 -2.84 3.21
N ARG A 125 -9.99 -3.33 4.44
CA ARG A 125 -8.87 -4.18 4.88
C ARG A 125 -8.76 -5.45 4.02
N GLU A 126 -9.90 -6.03 3.67
CA GLU A 126 -10.04 -7.25 2.89
C GLU A 126 -9.49 -7.07 1.47
N VAL A 127 -9.69 -5.89 0.88
CA VAL A 127 -9.14 -5.54 -0.44
C VAL A 127 -7.62 -5.41 -0.39
N VAL A 128 -7.10 -4.85 0.70
CA VAL A 128 -5.64 -4.72 0.90
C VAL A 128 -4.99 -6.09 1.08
N ILE A 129 -5.60 -6.97 1.88
CA ILE A 129 -5.13 -8.35 2.07
C ILE A 129 -5.20 -9.12 0.74
N GLY A 130 -6.33 -9.08 0.04
CA GLY A 130 -6.47 -9.77 -1.25
C GLY A 130 -5.48 -9.27 -2.31
N PHE A 131 -5.11 -7.98 -2.28
CA PHE A 131 -4.04 -7.47 -3.13
C PHE A 131 -2.67 -8.12 -2.82
N ILE A 132 -2.34 -8.30 -1.54
CA ILE A 132 -1.10 -8.97 -1.13
C ILE A 132 -1.12 -10.45 -1.52
N ASP A 133 -2.22 -11.16 -1.27
CA ASP A 133 -2.38 -12.56 -1.65
C ASP A 133 -2.18 -12.74 -3.16
N ASN A 134 -2.77 -11.86 -3.98
CA ASN A 134 -2.58 -11.84 -5.42
C ASN A 134 -1.11 -11.59 -5.83
N LEU A 135 -0.42 -10.70 -5.12
CA LEU A 135 0.99 -10.40 -5.37
C LEU A 135 1.89 -11.60 -5.04
N GLU A 136 1.64 -12.27 -3.92
CA GLU A 136 2.37 -13.47 -3.50
C GLU A 136 2.13 -14.62 -4.46
N GLN A 137 0.88 -14.82 -4.89
CA GLN A 137 0.53 -15.83 -5.87
C GLN A 137 1.19 -15.56 -7.23
N ALA A 138 1.16 -14.31 -7.70
CA ALA A 138 1.80 -13.91 -8.96
C ALA A 138 3.32 -14.13 -8.91
N LYS A 139 3.97 -13.77 -7.79
CA LYS A 139 5.40 -14.05 -7.57
C LYS A 139 5.69 -15.55 -7.62
N ASN A 140 4.90 -16.37 -6.94
CA ASN A 140 5.09 -17.81 -6.94
C ASN A 140 4.96 -18.41 -8.35
N GLN A 141 3.92 -18.03 -9.10
CA GLN A 141 3.74 -18.45 -10.49
C GLN A 141 4.91 -18.04 -11.38
N ARG A 142 5.42 -16.81 -11.22
CA ARG A 142 6.58 -16.31 -11.96
C ARG A 142 7.84 -17.11 -11.65
N MET A 143 8.08 -17.44 -10.38
CA MET A 143 9.21 -18.28 -9.98
C MET A 143 9.13 -19.67 -10.60
N LEU A 144 7.95 -20.30 -10.60
CA LEU A 144 7.75 -21.60 -11.25
C LEU A 144 8.03 -21.55 -12.76
N GLN A 145 7.58 -20.49 -13.45
CA GLN A 145 7.86 -20.30 -14.88
C GLN A 145 9.35 -20.14 -15.15
N LEU A 146 10.07 -19.38 -14.33
CA LEU A 146 11.52 -19.21 -14.46
C LEU A 146 12.27 -20.52 -14.22
N SER A 147 11.85 -21.31 -13.23
CA SER A 147 12.41 -22.63 -12.96
C SER A 147 12.16 -23.62 -14.10
N GLN A 148 10.98 -23.62 -14.72
CA GLN A 148 10.62 -24.49 -15.85
C GLN A 148 11.30 -24.05 -17.16
N GLY A 149 11.41 -22.74 -17.41
CA GLY A 149 12.11 -22.18 -18.57
C GLY A 149 13.61 -22.46 -18.55
N GLY A 150 14.24 -22.46 -17.37
CA GLY A 150 15.67 -22.82 -17.20
C GLY A 150 15.98 -24.28 -17.55
N HIS A 151 15.05 -25.21 -17.34
CA HIS A 151 15.22 -26.62 -17.70
C HIS A 151 15.11 -26.88 -19.21
N SER A 152 14.49 -25.97 -19.97
CA SER A 152 14.32 -26.12 -21.43
C SER A 152 15.55 -25.69 -22.23
N GLN A 153 16.49 -24.94 -21.64
CA GLN A 153 17.74 -24.51 -22.31
C GLN A 153 18.99 -25.30 -21.88
N ALA A 154 18.95 -26.09 -20.81
CA ALA A 154 20.09 -26.90 -20.36
C ALA A 154 20.28 -28.22 -21.15
N GLY A 155 19.42 -28.50 -22.14
CA GLY A 155 19.32 -29.81 -22.81
C GLY A 155 19.65 -29.84 -24.30
N GLN A 156 20.12 -28.76 -24.92
CA GLN A 156 20.61 -28.82 -26.30
C GLN A 156 22.15 -28.91 -26.30
N PRO A 157 22.75 -30.12 -26.43
CA PRO A 157 24.13 -30.20 -26.85
C PRO A 157 24.26 -29.51 -28.20
N ASN A 158 25.19 -28.56 -28.28
CA ASN A 158 25.53 -27.83 -29.49
C ASN A 158 26.21 -28.81 -30.48
N VAL A 159 25.42 -29.64 -31.17
CA VAL A 159 25.88 -30.49 -32.28
C VAL A 159 26.00 -29.62 -33.53
N LEU A 160 27.01 -28.78 -33.54
CA LEU A 160 27.35 -27.97 -34.71
C LEU A 160 28.88 -27.85 -34.83
N TYR A 161 29.60 -28.97 -34.75
CA TYR A 161 30.94 -29.14 -35.31
C TYR A 161 31.31 -30.64 -35.40
N ALA A 162 30.68 -31.38 -36.32
CA ALA A 162 31.19 -32.66 -36.83
C ALA A 162 30.42 -33.12 -38.07
N ALA A 163 30.57 -32.44 -39.21
CA ALA A 163 30.45 -33.05 -40.54
C ALA A 163 30.76 -32.04 -41.65
N ARG A 164 32.03 -32.07 -42.09
CA ARG A 164 32.55 -32.02 -43.47
C ARG A 164 33.79 -31.15 -43.57
#